data_AF-Q5BSD0-F1
#
_entry.id   AF-Q5BSD0-F1
#
_cell.length_a   1.000
_cell.length_b   1.000
_cell.length_c   1.000
_cell.angle_alpha   90.00
_cell.angle_beta   90.00
_cell.angle_gamma   90.00
#
_symmetry.space_group_name_H-M   'P 1'
#
loop_
_entity.id
_entity.type
_entity.pdbx_description
1 polymer ?
#
loop_
_entity_poly.entity_id
_entity_poly.type
_entity_poly.pdbx_seq_one_letter_code
_entity_poly.pdbx_strand_id
1 'polypeptide(L)'
;RVTDNNSPNFVTVLSLDEIISNRLKAEDHNKYPVFAKYDAGTPTSRLYLKNLSQTVTETDLFVIFGVFSNGPVTESSWKPIIPLESTEYFSIRLLTEGRMKGQAFIGLACESTAKQALEATNGYMLYDRPIVVQFARGAKAKADEKSLLLSK
;
A
#
# COMPACT_ATOMS: atom_id res chain seq x y z
N ARG A 1 -34.79 -0.09 -14.88
CA ARG A 1 -34.62 0.53 -13.55
C ARG A 1 -33.16 0.90 -13.44
N VAL A 2 -32.84 2.18 -13.65
CA VAL A 2 -31.52 2.73 -13.40
C VAL A 2 -31.44 2.92 -11.88
N THR A 3 -30.60 2.14 -11.21
CA THR A 3 -30.24 2.43 -9.82
C THR A 3 -28.97 3.26 -9.87
N ASP A 4 -29.15 4.57 -10.03
CA ASP A 4 -28.13 5.56 -9.72
C ASP A 4 -27.96 5.59 -8.19
N ASN A 5 -27.10 4.72 -7.67
CA ASN A 5 -26.52 4.87 -6.33
C ASN A 5 -25.07 5.35 -6.50
N ASN A 6 -24.90 6.52 -7.12
CA ASN A 6 -23.58 7.12 -7.35
C ASN A 6 -23.29 8.18 -6.27
N SER A 7 -23.27 7.74 -5.01
CA SER A 7 -22.57 8.47 -3.95
C SER A 7 -21.16 7.91 -3.89
N PRO A 8 -20.09 8.72 -4.00
CA PRO A 8 -18.75 8.18 -3.82
C PRO A 8 -18.65 7.71 -2.37
N ASN A 9 -18.36 6.42 -2.17
CA ASN A 9 -18.08 5.90 -0.85
C ASN A 9 -16.73 6.47 -0.42
N PHE A 10 -16.75 7.58 0.33
CA PHE A 10 -15.53 8.18 0.87
C PHE A 10 -15.10 7.45 2.15
N VAL A 11 -13.80 7.46 2.43
CA VAL A 11 -13.22 6.93 3.66
C VAL A 11 -12.20 7.90 4.23
N THR A 12 -12.20 8.06 5.55
CA THR A 12 -11.11 8.71 6.27
C THR A 12 -9.96 7.71 6.43
N VAL A 13 -8.78 8.05 5.93
CA VAL A 13 -7.60 7.17 6.01
C VAL A 13 -6.79 7.45 7.28
N LEU A 14 -5.90 6.53 7.61
CA LEU A 14 -4.94 6.71 8.71
C LEU A 14 -3.91 7.78 8.35
N SER A 15 -3.42 8.48 9.38
CA SER A 15 -2.24 9.32 9.22
C SER A 15 -0.97 8.47 9.13
N LEU A 16 0.13 9.06 8.65
CA LEU A 16 1.42 8.37 8.60
C LEU A 16 1.88 7.93 10.00
N ASP A 17 1.66 8.76 11.02
CA ASP A 17 1.99 8.43 12.41
C ASP A 17 1.20 7.23 12.95
N GLU A 18 -0.09 7.13 12.63
CA GLU A 18 -0.93 5.99 13.01
C GLU A 18 -0.47 4.69 12.34
N ILE A 19 -0.06 4.79 11.07
CA ILE A 19 0.50 3.67 10.34
C ILE A 19 1.81 3.21 11.01
N ILE A 20 2.74 4.13 11.27
CA ILE A 20 4.06 3.80 11.83
C ILE A 20 3.94 3.24 13.26
N SER A 21 3.07 3.82 14.09
CA SER A 21 2.89 3.41 15.48
C SER A 21 2.27 2.01 15.64
N ASN A 22 1.52 1.54 14.64
CA ASN A 22 0.91 0.20 14.62
C ASN A 22 1.79 -0.87 13.92
N ARG A 23 3.07 -0.55 13.66
CA ARG A 23 4.02 -1.53 13.12
C ARG A 23 4.52 -2.46 14.21
N LEU A 24 4.86 -3.68 13.77
CA LEU A 24 5.62 -4.62 14.53
C LEU A 24 6.94 -3.97 14.98
N LYS A 25 7.25 -4.09 16.27
CA LYS A 25 8.52 -3.60 16.82
C LYS A 25 9.66 -4.50 16.35
N ALA A 26 10.84 -3.91 16.18
CA ALA A 26 12.03 -4.64 15.72
C ALA A 26 12.37 -5.85 16.60
N GLU A 27 12.15 -5.74 17.91
CA GLU A 27 12.35 -6.82 18.89
C GLU A 27 11.44 -8.03 18.68
N ASP A 28 10.28 -7.83 18.05
CA ASP A 28 9.30 -8.88 17.80
C ASP A 28 9.45 -9.54 16.42
N HIS A 29 10.30 -9.00 15.53
CA HIS A 29 10.48 -9.53 14.17
C HIS A 29 10.88 -11.01 14.15
N ASN A 30 11.68 -11.46 15.13
CA ASN A 30 12.12 -12.85 15.24
C ASN A 30 10.97 -13.83 15.55
N LYS A 31 9.83 -13.35 16.08
CA LYS A 31 8.64 -14.16 16.38
C LYS A 31 7.85 -14.52 15.12
N TYR A 32 8.13 -13.87 13.99
CA TYR A 32 7.36 -14.00 12.76
C TYR A 32 8.23 -14.57 11.63
N PRO A 33 8.17 -15.89 11.36
CA PRO A 33 8.98 -16.55 10.33
C PRO A 33 8.83 -15.96 8.92
N VAL A 34 7.73 -15.28 8.65
CA VAL A 34 7.46 -14.60 7.38
C VAL A 34 8.51 -13.53 7.04
N PHE A 35 9.24 -13.00 8.03
CA PHE A 35 10.32 -12.03 7.83
C PHE A 35 11.72 -12.65 7.74
N ALA A 36 11.90 -13.95 8.02
CA ALA A 36 13.23 -14.57 8.13
C ALA A 36 14.09 -14.48 6.85
N LYS A 37 13.46 -14.36 5.68
CA LYS A 37 14.11 -14.17 4.37
C LYS A 37 13.53 -12.97 3.64
N TYR A 38 13.17 -11.94 4.40
CA TYR A 38 12.61 -10.74 3.82
C TYR A 38 13.65 -10.00 2.97
N ASP A 39 13.20 -9.58 1.79
CA ASP A 39 13.90 -8.68 0.90
C ASP A 39 12.84 -7.74 0.31
N ALA A 40 13.10 -6.43 0.32
CA ALA A 40 12.20 -5.45 -0.27
C ALA A 40 12.13 -5.62 -1.81
N GLY A 41 13.17 -6.17 -2.44
CA GLY A 41 13.28 -6.30 -3.89
C GLY A 41 13.69 -4.99 -4.58
N THR A 42 13.69 -5.01 -5.92
CA THR A 42 14.07 -3.85 -6.74
C THR A 42 12.99 -2.77 -6.68
N PRO A 43 13.32 -1.49 -6.40
CA PRO A 43 12.36 -0.39 -6.39
C PRO A 43 11.52 -0.31 -7.67
N THR A 44 10.22 -0.09 -7.49
CA THR A 44 9.23 0.22 -8.54
C THR A 44 8.10 1.04 -7.92
N SER A 45 7.20 1.59 -8.72
CA SER A 45 6.01 2.31 -8.22
C SER A 45 4.88 1.39 -7.73
N ARG A 46 5.09 0.07 -7.70
CA ARG A 46 4.07 -0.91 -7.31
C ARG A 46 4.54 -1.77 -6.15
N LEU A 47 3.68 -1.95 -5.16
CA LEU A 47 3.91 -2.81 -4.01
C LEU A 47 3.15 -4.11 -4.13
N TYR A 48 3.74 -5.16 -3.57
CA TYR A 48 3.17 -6.49 -3.40
C TYR A 48 3.10 -6.81 -1.90
N LEU A 49 1.89 -7.09 -1.44
CA LEU A 49 1.56 -7.32 -0.05
C LEU A 49 1.34 -8.82 0.14
N LYS A 50 1.89 -9.36 1.22
CA LYS A 50 1.75 -10.77 1.62
C LYS A 50 1.37 -10.85 3.08
N ASN A 51 0.99 -12.06 3.49
CA ASN A 51 0.66 -12.40 4.88
C ASN A 51 -0.61 -11.70 5.41
N LEU A 52 -1.50 -11.23 4.51
CA LEU A 52 -2.77 -10.63 4.90
C LEU A 52 -3.69 -11.69 5.51
N SER A 53 -4.50 -11.30 6.50
CA SER A 53 -5.61 -12.14 6.95
C SER A 53 -6.60 -12.35 5.80
N GLN A 54 -7.27 -13.51 5.79
CA GLN A 54 -8.32 -13.80 4.82
C GLN A 54 -9.57 -12.94 4.99
N THR A 55 -9.68 -12.23 6.12
CA THR A 55 -10.75 -11.29 6.45
C THR A 55 -10.50 -9.88 5.92
N VAL A 56 -9.28 -9.58 5.46
CA VAL A 56 -8.93 -8.27 4.90
C VAL A 56 -9.79 -7.97 3.69
N THR A 57 -10.32 -6.75 3.65
CA THR A 57 -11.09 -6.17 2.55
C THR A 57 -10.27 -5.12 1.81
N GLU A 58 -10.73 -4.71 0.63
CA GLU A 58 -10.09 -3.58 -0.07
C GLU A 58 -10.20 -2.29 0.73
N THR A 59 -11.33 -2.05 1.42
CA THR A 59 -11.54 -0.88 2.28
C THR A 59 -10.46 -0.77 3.37
N ASP A 60 -10.08 -1.88 4.01
CA ASP A 60 -9.00 -1.88 5.01
C ASP A 60 -7.68 -1.39 4.40
N LEU A 61 -7.38 -1.84 3.17
CA LEU A 61 -6.19 -1.41 2.46
C LEU A 61 -6.29 0.05 2.00
N PHE A 62 -7.47 0.54 1.62
CA PHE A 62 -7.70 1.97 1.34
C PHE A 62 -7.43 2.82 2.58
N VAL A 63 -7.91 2.39 3.76
CA VAL A 63 -7.68 3.10 5.03
C VAL A 63 -6.19 3.21 5.36
N ILE A 64 -5.38 2.19 5.04
CA ILE A 64 -3.94 2.17 5.35
C ILE A 64 -3.11 2.86 4.27
N PHE A 65 -3.37 2.61 2.98
CA PHE A 65 -2.52 3.06 1.88
C PHE A 65 -3.02 4.34 1.21
N GLY A 66 -4.26 4.76 1.48
CA GLY A 66 -4.88 5.89 0.82
C GLY A 66 -4.20 7.23 1.10
N VAL A 67 -3.48 7.38 2.22
CA VAL A 67 -2.70 8.59 2.51
C VAL A 67 -1.61 8.86 1.46
N PHE A 68 -1.17 7.83 0.73
CA PHE A 68 -0.17 7.90 -0.34
C PHE A 68 -0.79 8.12 -1.74
N SER A 69 -2.11 8.29 -1.86
CA SER A 69 -2.80 8.35 -3.15
C SER A 69 -2.35 9.50 -4.05
N ASN A 70 -1.83 10.57 -3.45
CA ASN A 70 -1.46 11.81 -4.14
C ASN A 70 0.06 12.07 -4.11
N GLY A 71 0.87 11.06 -3.80
CA GLY A 71 2.32 11.16 -3.73
C GLY A 71 2.87 10.97 -2.31
N PRO A 72 4.13 11.35 -2.07
CA PRO A 72 4.74 11.24 -0.75
C PRO A 72 4.03 12.12 0.28
N VAL A 73 3.78 11.57 1.46
CA VAL A 73 3.19 12.29 2.59
C VAL A 73 4.23 13.22 3.20
N THR A 74 3.90 14.51 3.29
CA THR A 74 4.75 15.54 3.92
C THR A 74 4.30 15.87 5.34
N GLU A 75 2.99 15.79 5.61
CA GLU A 75 2.38 16.10 6.91
C GLU A 75 1.95 14.81 7.62
N SER A 76 2.75 14.32 8.57
CA SER A 76 2.58 12.98 9.14
C SER A 76 1.29 12.76 9.94
N SER A 77 0.69 13.84 10.45
CA SER A 77 -0.56 13.82 11.23
C SER A 77 -1.81 14.05 10.37
N TRP A 78 -1.64 14.35 9.08
CA TRP A 78 -2.76 14.60 8.17
C TRP A 78 -3.58 13.32 7.90
N LYS A 79 -4.90 13.47 7.92
CA LYS A 79 -5.87 12.40 7.66
C LYS A 79 -6.82 12.79 6.53
N PRO A 80 -6.47 12.52 5.27
CA PRO A 80 -7.34 12.84 4.16
C PRO A 80 -8.61 11.98 4.18
N ILE A 81 -9.67 12.55 3.60
CA ILE A 81 -10.85 11.79 3.19
C ILE A 81 -10.72 11.57 1.69
N ILE A 82 -10.71 10.31 1.25
CA ILE A 82 -10.53 9.94 -0.16
C ILE A 82 -11.71 9.09 -0.65
N PRO A 83 -12.02 9.10 -1.95
CA PRO A 83 -12.98 8.15 -2.50
C PRO A 83 -12.41 6.72 -2.48
N LEU A 84 -13.26 5.72 -2.20
CA LEU A 84 -12.93 4.29 -2.30
C LEU A 84 -12.94 3.82 -3.76
N GLU A 85 -12.12 4.45 -4.58
CA GLU A 85 -11.97 4.12 -6.00
C GLU A 85 -10.51 4.17 -6.42
N SER A 86 -10.16 3.39 -7.44
CA SER A 86 -8.84 3.48 -8.06
C SER A 86 -8.76 4.69 -8.97
N THR A 87 -7.62 5.35 -8.99
CA THR A 87 -7.28 6.45 -9.89
C THR A 87 -6.16 6.01 -10.84
N GLU A 88 -5.72 6.92 -11.72
CA GLU A 88 -4.52 6.72 -12.54
C GLU A 88 -3.25 6.52 -11.68
N TYR A 89 -3.20 7.14 -10.49
CA TYR A 89 -2.02 7.23 -9.64
C TYR A 89 -2.06 6.32 -8.42
N PHE A 90 -3.24 5.79 -8.09
CA PHE A 90 -3.46 4.94 -6.92
C PHE A 90 -4.42 3.80 -7.26
N SER A 91 -4.03 2.56 -7.00
CA SER A 91 -4.92 1.41 -7.19
C SER A 91 -4.65 0.33 -6.16
N ILE A 92 -5.72 -0.36 -5.77
CA ILE A 92 -5.65 -1.53 -4.89
C ILE A 92 -6.23 -2.72 -5.65
N ARG A 93 -5.52 -3.84 -5.61
CA ARG A 93 -6.02 -5.12 -6.10
C ARG A 93 -5.80 -6.19 -5.04
N LEU A 94 -6.85 -6.52 -4.30
CA LEU A 94 -6.82 -7.61 -3.34
C LEU A 94 -7.05 -8.95 -4.05
N LEU A 95 -6.23 -9.95 -3.74
CA LEU A 95 -6.38 -11.30 -4.27
C LEU A 95 -7.20 -12.10 -3.24
N THR A 96 -8.46 -12.36 -3.57
CA THR A 96 -9.46 -12.96 -2.65
C THR A 96 -9.65 -14.46 -2.83
N GLU A 97 -9.17 -15.03 -3.94
CA GLU A 97 -9.47 -16.39 -4.35
C GLU A 97 -8.23 -17.28 -4.54
N GLY A 98 -8.47 -18.59 -4.40
CA GLY A 98 -7.48 -19.63 -4.67
C GLY A 98 -6.23 -19.57 -3.78
N ARG A 99 -5.13 -20.12 -4.31
CA ARG A 99 -3.82 -20.19 -3.62
C ARG A 99 -3.23 -18.81 -3.32
N MET A 100 -3.69 -17.77 -4.02
CA MET A 100 -3.18 -16.41 -3.87
C MET A 100 -3.94 -15.58 -2.82
N LYS A 101 -4.97 -16.14 -2.18
CA LYS A 101 -5.71 -15.45 -1.12
C LYS A 101 -4.78 -14.96 0.00
N GLY A 102 -5.02 -13.75 0.48
CA GLY A 102 -4.18 -13.10 1.51
C GLY A 102 -2.97 -12.36 0.94
N GLN A 103 -3.09 -11.93 -0.31
CA GLN A 103 -2.09 -11.11 -1.01
C GLN A 103 -2.78 -9.94 -1.70
N ALA A 104 -2.06 -8.85 -1.94
CA ALA A 104 -2.59 -7.71 -2.67
C ALA A 104 -1.50 -7.00 -3.47
N PHE A 105 -1.91 -6.15 -4.42
CA PHE A 105 -1.04 -5.20 -5.08
C PHE A 105 -1.52 -3.77 -4.84
N ILE A 106 -0.58 -2.87 -4.58
CA ILE A 106 -0.84 -1.43 -4.48
C ILE A 106 -0.08 -0.73 -5.60
N GLY A 107 -0.77 -0.03 -6.48
CA GLY A 107 -0.17 0.85 -7.48
C GLY A 107 -0.08 2.26 -6.92
N LEU A 108 1.07 2.91 -7.09
CA LEU A 108 1.35 4.27 -6.63
C LEU A 108 1.92 5.12 -7.77
N ALA A 109 1.88 6.44 -7.60
CA ALA A 109 2.24 7.40 -8.63
C ALA A 109 3.70 7.24 -9.11
N CYS A 110 4.63 6.96 -8.20
CA CYS A 110 6.06 6.88 -8.49
C CYS A 110 6.82 6.04 -7.45
N GLU A 111 8.10 5.75 -7.74
CA GLU A 111 8.95 4.92 -6.88
C GLU A 111 9.22 5.54 -5.50
N SER A 112 9.30 6.87 -5.40
CA SER A 112 9.52 7.55 -4.11
C SER A 112 8.33 7.38 -3.17
N THR A 113 7.10 7.54 -3.68
CA THR A 113 5.87 7.24 -2.92
C THR A 113 5.81 5.78 -2.51
N ALA A 114 6.13 4.86 -3.42
CA ALA A 114 6.16 3.43 -3.12
C ALA A 114 7.20 3.08 -2.05
N LYS A 115 8.37 3.71 -2.10
CA LYS A 115 9.40 3.55 -1.08
C LYS A 115 8.91 4.02 0.30
N GLN A 116 8.33 5.22 0.38
CA GLN A 116 7.80 5.74 1.65
C GLN A 116 6.67 4.85 2.19
N ALA A 117 5.75 4.42 1.33
CA ALA A 117 4.66 3.53 1.71
C ALA A 117 5.21 2.18 2.21
N LEU A 118 6.20 1.58 1.54
CA LEU A 118 6.83 0.34 1.99
C LEU A 118 7.49 0.50 3.36
N GLU A 119 8.27 1.57 3.54
CA GLU A 119 8.96 1.85 4.81
C GLU A 119 7.98 2.08 5.97
N ALA A 120 6.83 2.70 5.70
CA ALA A 120 5.80 2.97 6.70
C ALA A 120 4.94 1.73 7.00
N THR A 121 4.66 0.88 6.02
CA THR A 121 3.64 -0.19 6.17
C THR A 121 4.22 -1.59 6.34
N ASN A 122 5.50 -1.82 6.04
CA ASN A 122 6.12 -3.12 6.28
C ASN A 122 6.18 -3.41 7.80
N GLY A 123 5.52 -4.50 8.20
CA GLY A 123 5.31 -4.87 9.60
C GLY A 123 4.04 -4.31 10.22
N TYR A 124 3.20 -3.54 9.52
CA TYR A 124 1.92 -3.05 10.05
C TYR A 124 1.03 -4.21 10.51
N MET A 125 0.52 -4.16 11.74
CA MET A 125 -0.32 -5.21 12.31
C MET A 125 -1.77 -5.05 11.88
N LEU A 126 -2.25 -5.95 11.01
CA LEU A 126 -3.63 -5.96 10.54
C LEU A 126 -4.28 -7.32 10.86
N TYR A 127 -5.31 -7.32 11.69
CA TYR A 127 -5.98 -8.53 12.20
C TYR A 127 -4.97 -9.55 12.76
N ASP A 128 -4.13 -9.11 13.70
CA ASP A 128 -3.08 -9.90 14.36
C ASP A 128 -2.01 -10.49 13.44
N ARG A 129 -1.91 -9.97 12.21
CA ARG A 129 -0.90 -10.40 11.24
C ARG A 129 -0.07 -9.21 10.76
N PRO A 130 1.27 -9.29 10.83
CA PRO A 130 2.10 -8.25 10.25
C PRO A 130 2.06 -8.36 8.73
N ILE A 131 1.72 -7.27 8.06
CA ILE A 131 1.77 -7.18 6.61
C ILE A 131 3.25 -7.22 6.18
N VAL A 132 3.55 -8.07 5.19
CA VAL A 132 4.86 -8.07 4.52
C VAL A 132 4.72 -7.31 3.22
N VAL A 133 5.50 -6.25 3.05
CA VAL A 133 5.41 -5.34 1.90
C VAL A 133 6.69 -5.40 1.09
N GLN A 134 6.61 -5.68 -0.20
CA GLN A 134 7.75 -5.76 -1.12
C GLN A 134 7.46 -4.90 -2.35
N PHE A 135 8.49 -4.51 -3.10
CA PHE A 135 8.30 -4.01 -4.45
C PHE A 135 7.81 -5.15 -5.37
N ALA A 136 6.82 -4.87 -6.19
CA ALA A 136 6.26 -5.84 -7.11
C ALA A 136 7.23 -6.12 -8.26
N ARG A 137 7.41 -7.40 -8.59
CA ARG A 137 8.24 -7.82 -9.73
C ARG A 137 7.47 -7.61 -11.05
N GLY A 138 8.19 -7.20 -12.10
CA GLY A 138 7.66 -7.19 -13.48
C GLY A 138 6.80 -5.99 -13.88
N ALA A 139 6.54 -5.04 -12.98
CA ALA A 139 5.90 -3.77 -13.32
C ALA A 139 6.96 -2.67 -13.36
N LYS A 140 7.63 -2.47 -14.51
CA LYS A 140 8.33 -1.20 -14.73
C LYS A 140 7.27 -0.11 -14.80
N ALA A 141 7.40 0.93 -13.99
CA ALA A 141 6.58 2.13 -14.15
C ALA A 141 6.69 2.63 -15.60
N LYS A 142 5.62 3.23 -16.16
CA LYS A 142 5.77 4.02 -17.38
C LYS A 142 6.89 5.04 -17.10
N ALA A 143 7.90 5.10 -17.97
CA ALA A 143 9.03 5.99 -17.75
C ALA A 143 8.53 7.43 -17.66
N ASP A 144 8.95 8.15 -16.62
CA ASP A 144 8.64 9.57 -16.45
C ASP A 144 9.41 10.37 -17.51
N GLU A 145 8.69 10.89 -18.50
CA GLU A 145 9.26 11.65 -19.63
C GLU A 145 10.00 12.91 -19.14
N LYS A 146 9.64 13.45 -17.96
CA LYS A 146 10.35 14.57 -17.33
C LYS A 146 11.70 14.21 -16.72
N SER A 147 11.88 12.96 -16.27
CA SER A 147 13.18 12.50 -15.76
C SER A 147 14.24 12.39 -16.86
N LEU A 148 13.83 12.21 -18.13
CA LEU A 148 14.77 12.08 -19.25
C LEU A 148 15.34 13.43 -19.72
N LEU A 149 14.64 14.53 -19.44
CA LEU A 149 15.03 15.88 -19.85
C LEU A 149 16.07 16.52 -18.93
N LEU A 150 16.32 15.97 -17.73
CA LEU A 150 17.30 16.50 -16.78
C LEU A 150 18.70 15.86 -16.92
N SER A 151 18.92 15.05 -17.97
CA SER A 151 20.18 14.35 -18.22
C SER A 151 20.83 14.68 -19.57
N LYS A 152 20.44 15.78 -20.21
CA LYS A 152 21.06 16.30 -21.44
C LYS A 152 21.62 17.69 -21.22
#